data_AF-A0A645GN82-F1
#
_entry.id   AF-A0A645GN82-F1
#
_cell.length_a   1.000
_cell.length_b   1.000
_cell.length_c   1.000
_cell.angle_alpha   90.00
_cell.angle_beta   90.00
_cell.angle_gamma   90.00
#
_symmetry.space_group_name_H-M   'P 1'
#
loop_
_entity.id
_entity.type
_entity.pdbx_description
1 polymer ?
#
loop_
_entity_poly.entity_id
_entity_poly.type
_entity_poly.pdbx_seq_one_letter_code
_entity_poly.pdbx_strand_id
1 'polypeptide(L)'
;MGNWLTIEPLLATGTVDAIAMEENCSPPAIDQYAEKYQVALVSLSTIIGVPGAEHKMPYYPEQANEIANNLIEIAIDNFKKRHGKIEPMVPKHVTKAIAGFSTEAVLGALGNSLDPLVDVITSGKIKGIVALANCSTLRNGPQDWNTVNITKELIKRDILVVAGGCGNHGLEVAGLCNLDAIEKYAGEGLRKYVICFKYLLY
;
A
#
# COMPACT_ATOMS: atom_id res chain seq x y z
N MET A 1 -7.49 0.06 -3.66
CA MET A 1 -6.35 -0.86 -3.74
C MET A 1 -5.87 -1.16 -2.32
N GLY A 2 -5.36 -2.37 -2.07
CA GLY A 2 -4.85 -2.80 -0.77
C GLY A 2 -3.40 -3.32 -0.86
N ASN A 3 -3.07 -4.37 -0.11
CA ASN A 3 -1.75 -5.02 -0.11
C ASN A 3 -1.62 -6.13 -1.16
N TRP A 4 -0.51 -6.88 -1.14
CA TRP A 4 -0.18 -7.89 -2.16
C TRP A 4 -1.27 -8.96 -2.35
N LEU A 5 -2.00 -9.35 -1.30
CA LEU A 5 -3.11 -10.31 -1.42
C LEU A 5 -4.31 -9.74 -2.19
N THR A 6 -4.36 -8.43 -2.41
CA THR A 6 -5.42 -7.78 -3.20
C THR A 6 -5.11 -7.68 -4.69
N ILE A 7 -3.94 -8.15 -5.14
CA ILE A 7 -3.56 -8.13 -6.57
C ILE A 7 -4.56 -8.94 -7.39
N GLU A 8 -4.84 -10.19 -7.01
CA GLU A 8 -5.79 -11.04 -7.73
C GLU A 8 -7.24 -10.47 -7.72
N PRO A 9 -7.81 -10.03 -6.57
CA PRO A 9 -9.07 -9.29 -6.56
C PRO A 9 -9.07 -8.01 -7.41
N LEU A 10 -7.95 -7.30 -7.49
CA LEU A 10 -7.80 -6.11 -8.34
C LEU A 10 -7.89 -6.48 -9.82
N LEU A 11 -7.23 -7.56 -10.27
CA LEU A 11 -7.38 -8.04 -11.64
C LEU A 11 -8.83 -8.47 -11.93
N ALA A 12 -9.46 -9.10 -10.94
CA ALA A 12 -10.84 -9.57 -11.03
C ALA A 12 -11.90 -8.45 -11.06
N THR A 13 -11.54 -7.19 -10.83
CA THR A 13 -12.48 -6.07 -11.10
C THR A 13 -12.75 -5.89 -12.59
N GLY A 14 -11.93 -6.49 -13.46
CA GLY A 14 -12.07 -6.35 -14.91
C GLY A 14 -11.72 -4.96 -15.43
N THR A 15 -11.03 -4.14 -14.63
CA THR A 15 -10.68 -2.74 -14.96
C THR A 15 -9.19 -2.47 -15.10
N VAL A 16 -8.35 -3.50 -15.04
CA VAL A 16 -6.89 -3.35 -15.17
C VAL A 16 -6.50 -3.62 -16.62
N ASP A 17 -5.80 -2.68 -17.24
CA ASP A 17 -5.36 -2.81 -18.64
C ASP A 17 -3.96 -3.40 -18.75
N ALA A 18 -3.04 -3.00 -17.89
CA ALA A 18 -1.73 -3.62 -17.81
C ALA A 18 -1.32 -3.73 -16.35
N ILE A 19 -0.59 -4.81 -16.03
CA ILE A 19 0.10 -4.96 -14.77
C ILE A 19 1.57 -5.27 -15.07
N ALA A 20 2.43 -4.32 -14.75
CA ALA A 20 3.86 -4.46 -14.86
C ALA A 20 4.42 -4.93 -13.51
N MET A 21 5.15 -6.04 -13.54
CA MET A 21 5.69 -6.68 -12.34
C MET A 21 7.20 -6.79 -12.46
N GLU A 22 7.83 -6.45 -11.34
CA GLU A 22 9.26 -6.57 -11.13
C GLU A 22 9.48 -7.62 -10.02
N GLU A 23 10.55 -7.52 -9.25
CA GLU A 23 10.90 -8.40 -8.16
C GLU A 23 10.00 -8.19 -6.95
N ASN A 24 9.81 -9.28 -6.20
CA ASN A 24 9.03 -9.38 -4.97
C ASN A 24 7.52 -9.16 -5.13
N CYS A 25 6.75 -9.92 -4.35
CA CYS A 25 5.29 -9.81 -4.25
C CYS A 25 4.51 -9.92 -5.58
N SER A 26 5.16 -10.40 -6.65
CA SER A 26 4.58 -10.73 -7.96
C SER A 26 4.02 -12.16 -7.92
N PRO A 27 2.70 -12.36 -7.77
CA PRO A 27 2.16 -13.71 -7.58
C PRO A 27 2.36 -14.52 -8.86
N PRO A 28 2.83 -15.78 -8.78
CA PRO A 28 3.23 -16.54 -9.97
C PRO A 28 2.04 -17.07 -10.79
N ALA A 29 0.86 -17.20 -10.19
CA ALA A 29 -0.33 -17.83 -10.77
C ALA A 29 -1.39 -16.80 -11.21
N ILE A 30 -0.96 -15.80 -11.98
CA ILE A 30 -1.79 -14.65 -12.39
C ILE A 30 -2.21 -14.68 -13.87
N ASP A 31 -1.62 -15.57 -14.66
CA ASP A 31 -1.92 -15.79 -16.07
C ASP A 31 -3.40 -16.13 -16.33
N GLN A 32 -4.00 -16.94 -15.46
CA GLN A 32 -5.43 -17.26 -15.50
C GLN A 32 -6.33 -16.01 -15.38
N TYR A 33 -5.90 -14.97 -14.64
CA TYR A 33 -6.63 -13.71 -14.54
C TYR A 33 -6.41 -12.85 -15.79
N ALA A 34 -5.21 -12.88 -16.37
CA ALA A 34 -4.91 -12.19 -17.61
C ALA A 34 -5.76 -12.73 -18.76
N GLU A 35 -5.90 -14.05 -18.88
CA GLU A 35 -6.76 -14.69 -19.87
C GLU A 35 -8.23 -14.28 -19.67
N LYS A 36 -8.73 -14.42 -18.44
CA LYS A 36 -10.15 -14.19 -18.12
C LYS A 36 -10.57 -12.71 -18.20
N TYR A 37 -9.75 -11.81 -17.67
CA TYR A 37 -10.07 -10.38 -17.55
C TYR A 37 -9.38 -9.52 -18.60
N GLN A 38 -8.69 -10.16 -19.55
CA GLN A 38 -7.96 -9.52 -20.65
C GLN A 38 -6.98 -8.46 -20.14
N VAL A 39 -6.12 -8.81 -19.18
CA VAL A 39 -5.07 -7.91 -18.66
C VAL A 39 -3.75 -8.19 -19.37
N ALA A 40 -3.02 -7.17 -19.79
CA ALA A 40 -1.66 -7.34 -20.31
C ALA A 40 -0.68 -7.54 -19.14
N LEU A 41 -0.02 -8.70 -19.09
CA LEU A 41 1.02 -8.99 -18.12
C LEU A 41 2.38 -8.56 -18.68
N VAL A 42 3.11 -7.73 -17.93
CA VAL A 42 4.44 -7.25 -18.30
C VAL A 42 5.47 -7.65 -17.24
N SER A 43 6.54 -8.32 -17.66
CA SER A 43 7.68 -8.70 -16.81
C SER A 43 8.81 -7.70 -16.97
N LEU A 44 9.20 -7.03 -15.88
CA LEU A 44 10.26 -6.01 -15.85
C LEU A 44 11.59 -6.51 -15.27
N SER A 45 11.58 -7.60 -14.50
CA SER A 45 12.81 -8.10 -13.86
C SER A 45 13.73 -8.81 -14.86
N THR A 46 15.04 -8.70 -14.62
CA THR A 46 16.07 -9.52 -15.28
C THR A 46 16.38 -10.82 -14.53
N ILE A 47 15.86 -10.96 -13.30
CA ILE A 47 16.15 -12.06 -12.38
C ILE A 47 15.00 -13.07 -12.33
N ILE A 48 13.77 -12.58 -12.26
CA ILE A 48 12.56 -13.43 -12.20
C ILE A 48 11.69 -13.23 -13.44
N GLY A 49 11.07 -14.33 -13.89
CA GLY A 49 10.07 -14.29 -14.94
C GLY A 49 8.66 -14.30 -14.36
N VAL A 50 7.73 -13.66 -15.08
CA VAL A 50 6.28 -13.78 -14.81
C VAL A 50 5.70 -14.84 -15.76
N PRO A 51 5.18 -15.98 -15.24
CA PRO A 51 4.50 -16.97 -16.06
C PRO A 51 3.34 -16.35 -16.86
N GLY A 52 3.23 -16.71 -18.13
CA GLY A 52 2.18 -16.21 -19.03
C GLY A 52 2.33 -14.74 -19.46
N ALA A 53 3.43 -14.05 -19.11
CA ALA A 53 3.64 -12.68 -19.54
C ALA A 53 3.78 -12.54 -21.06
N GLU A 54 2.88 -11.75 -21.67
CA GLU A 54 2.90 -11.42 -23.09
C GLU A 54 4.08 -10.49 -23.43
N HIS A 55 4.48 -9.64 -22.48
CA HIS A 55 5.54 -8.66 -22.66
C HIS A 55 6.69 -8.89 -21.66
N LYS A 56 7.92 -8.92 -22.17
CA LYS A 56 9.16 -8.95 -21.38
C LYS A 56 9.96 -7.70 -21.68
N MET A 57 10.08 -6.81 -20.71
CA MET A 57 10.66 -5.49 -20.84
C MET A 57 11.65 -5.26 -19.69
N PRO A 58 12.81 -5.94 -19.70
CA PRO A 58 13.78 -5.84 -18.63
C PRO A 58 14.12 -4.37 -18.35
N TYR A 59 14.04 -3.97 -17.07
CA TYR A 59 14.27 -2.60 -16.66
C TYR A 59 15.76 -2.24 -16.66
N TYR A 60 16.09 -1.18 -17.38
CA TYR A 60 17.40 -0.54 -17.38
C TYR A 60 17.23 0.95 -17.05
N PRO A 61 17.90 1.50 -16.02
CA PRO A 61 17.71 2.89 -15.60
C PRO A 61 17.87 3.93 -16.71
N GLU A 62 18.82 3.72 -17.63
CA GLU A 62 19.07 4.56 -18.79
C GLU A 62 17.90 4.62 -19.79
N GLN A 63 17.02 3.62 -19.76
CA GLN A 63 15.85 3.48 -20.64
C GLN A 63 14.53 3.71 -19.91
N ALA A 64 14.54 4.20 -18.65
CA ALA A 64 13.35 4.30 -17.83
C ALA A 64 12.18 5.05 -18.49
N ASN A 65 12.48 6.14 -19.21
CA ASN A 65 11.46 6.91 -19.94
C ASN A 65 10.85 6.13 -21.11
N GLU A 66 11.67 5.41 -21.86
CA GLU A 66 11.22 4.60 -22.98
C GLU A 66 10.34 3.43 -22.49
N ILE A 67 10.79 2.74 -21.44
CA ILE A 67 10.05 1.65 -20.80
C ILE A 67 8.70 2.16 -20.28
N ALA A 68 8.68 3.31 -19.61
CA ALA A 68 7.44 3.89 -19.11
C ALA A 68 6.45 4.22 -20.24
N ASN A 69 6.93 4.81 -21.35
CA ASN A 69 6.09 5.10 -22.52
C ASN A 69 5.52 3.82 -23.13
N ASN A 70 6.35 2.80 -23.31
CA ASN A 70 5.94 1.51 -23.85
C ASN A 70 4.89 0.82 -22.95
N LEU A 71 5.03 0.92 -21.62
CA LEU A 71 4.03 0.41 -20.67
C LEU A 71 2.67 1.11 -20.82
N ILE A 72 2.68 2.43 -21.03
CA ILE A 72 1.46 3.22 -21.24
C ILE A 72 0.80 2.83 -22.58
N GLU A 73 1.58 2.67 -23.64
CA GLU A 73 1.07 2.23 -24.95
C GLU A 73 0.42 0.85 -24.88
N ILE A 74 1.08 -0.12 -24.22
CA ILE A 74 0.52 -1.45 -23.95
C ILE A 74 -0.82 -1.34 -23.22
N ALA A 75 -0.90 -0.52 -22.17
CA ALA A 75 -2.15 -0.31 -21.43
C ALA A 75 -3.26 0.31 -22.29
N ILE A 76 -2.94 1.31 -23.12
CA ILE A 76 -3.91 1.96 -24.01
C ILE A 76 -4.43 0.98 -25.07
N ASP A 77 -3.57 0.18 -25.67
CA ASP A 77 -3.98 -0.79 -26.68
C ASP A 77 -4.78 -1.92 -26.05
N ASN A 78 -4.40 -2.37 -24.86
CA ASN A 78 -5.15 -3.39 -24.16
C ASN A 78 -6.50 -2.88 -23.63
N PHE A 79 -6.62 -1.59 -23.28
CA PHE A 79 -7.90 -0.95 -22.99
C PHE A 79 -8.86 -1.07 -24.17
N LYS A 80 -8.41 -0.80 -25.40
CA LYS A 80 -9.25 -0.96 -26.62
C LYS A 80 -9.73 -2.41 -26.79
N LYS A 81 -8.89 -3.39 -26.42
CA LYS A 81 -9.22 -4.82 -26.49
C LYS A 81 -10.23 -5.25 -25.44
N ARG A 82 -10.08 -4.79 -24.19
CA ARG A 82 -10.86 -5.18 -23.00
C ARG A 82 -12.19 -4.41 -22.88
N HIS A 83 -12.17 -3.11 -23.18
CA HIS A 83 -13.31 -2.22 -22.95
C HIS A 83 -14.55 -2.67 -23.75
N GLY A 84 -15.70 -2.74 -23.07
CA GLY A 84 -16.95 -3.22 -23.65
C GLY A 84 -17.07 -4.75 -23.77
N LYS A 85 -16.04 -5.52 -23.41
CA LYS A 85 -16.07 -7.00 -23.39
C LYS A 85 -16.06 -7.57 -21.98
N ILE A 86 -15.31 -6.94 -21.07
CA ILE A 86 -15.25 -7.34 -19.66
C ILE A 86 -16.09 -6.36 -18.84
N GLU A 87 -17.01 -6.91 -18.04
CA GLU A 87 -17.86 -6.13 -17.16
C GLU A 87 -17.04 -5.56 -15.98
N PRO A 88 -17.07 -4.23 -15.74
CA PRO A 88 -16.34 -3.61 -14.64
C PRO A 88 -17.04 -3.83 -13.29
N MET A 89 -16.35 -4.51 -12.37
CA MET A 89 -16.85 -4.88 -11.04
C MET A 89 -16.04 -4.21 -9.93
N VAL A 90 -16.00 -2.88 -9.91
CA VAL A 90 -15.24 -2.11 -8.92
C VAL A 90 -16.04 -1.98 -7.61
N PRO A 91 -15.52 -2.43 -6.45
CA PRO A 91 -16.18 -2.22 -5.17
C PRO A 91 -16.38 -0.73 -4.87
N LYS A 92 -17.58 -0.36 -4.40
CA LYS A 92 -17.92 1.03 -4.01
C LYS A 92 -17.39 1.40 -2.62
N HIS A 93 -16.17 0.99 -2.30
CA HIS A 93 -15.50 1.32 -1.05
C HIS A 93 -14.26 2.17 -1.33
N VAL A 94 -14.33 3.42 -0.93
CA VAL A 94 -13.23 4.39 -1.04
C VAL A 94 -13.04 5.03 0.31
N THR A 95 -11.80 5.06 0.78
CA THR A 95 -11.42 5.68 2.04
C THR A 95 -10.27 6.66 1.80
N LYS A 96 -10.28 7.77 2.54
CA LYS A 96 -9.18 8.73 2.50
C LYS A 96 -8.02 8.18 3.34
N ALA A 97 -6.81 8.35 2.83
CA ALA A 97 -5.58 8.07 3.54
C ALA A 97 -4.62 9.25 3.40
N ILE A 98 -3.91 9.58 4.48
CA ILE A 98 -2.81 10.54 4.52
C ILE A 98 -1.52 9.73 4.54
N ALA A 99 -0.60 10.12 3.66
CA ALA A 99 0.62 9.41 3.34
C ALA A 99 1.78 10.41 3.21
N GLY A 100 3.02 9.90 3.01
CA GLY A 100 4.17 10.74 2.70
C GLY A 100 4.88 11.29 3.94
N PHE A 101 4.98 10.48 4.99
CA PHE A 101 5.65 10.87 6.23
C PHE A 101 7.08 10.33 6.26
N SER A 102 7.94 10.94 5.46
CA SER A 102 9.38 10.67 5.52
C SER A 102 9.98 11.18 6.84
N THR A 103 11.19 10.74 7.16
CA THR A 103 11.98 11.26 8.28
C THR A 103 12.06 12.78 8.29
N GLU A 104 12.26 13.38 7.12
CA GLU A 104 12.37 14.82 6.92
C GLU A 104 11.02 15.51 7.13
N ALA A 105 9.94 14.93 6.62
CA ALA A 105 8.59 15.48 6.79
C ALA A 105 8.18 15.47 8.27
N VAL A 106 8.46 14.37 8.99
CA VAL A 106 8.19 14.26 10.43
C VAL A 106 9.05 15.24 11.22
N LEU A 107 10.35 15.32 10.93
CA LEU A 107 11.26 16.24 11.62
C LEU A 107 10.87 17.71 11.36
N GLY A 108 10.50 18.05 10.13
CA GLY A 108 9.98 19.37 9.78
C GLY A 108 8.70 19.72 10.53
N ALA A 109 7.77 18.78 10.66
CA ALA A 109 6.55 18.95 11.46
C ALA A 109 6.81 19.15 12.95
N LEU A 110 7.95 18.64 13.46
CA LEU A 110 8.41 18.85 14.84
C LEU A 110 9.24 20.14 15.00
N GLY A 111 9.36 20.99 13.98
CA GLY A 111 10.13 22.22 14.05
C GLY A 111 11.64 22.02 13.89
N ASN A 112 12.05 20.98 13.16
CA ASN A 112 13.45 20.59 12.94
C ASN A 112 14.23 20.21 14.21
N SER A 113 13.52 19.76 15.25
CA SER A 113 14.11 19.13 16.43
C SER A 113 13.29 17.91 16.86
N LEU A 114 13.95 16.93 17.49
CA LEU A 114 13.28 15.79 18.11
C LEU A 114 12.83 16.08 19.55
N ASP A 115 13.28 17.18 20.15
CA ASP A 115 12.96 17.55 21.54
C ASP A 115 11.45 17.51 21.83
N PRO A 116 10.56 18.03 20.95
CA PRO A 116 9.12 17.97 21.21
C PRO A 116 8.58 16.53 21.32
N LEU A 117 9.14 15.59 20.54
CA LEU A 117 8.77 14.18 20.60
C LEU A 117 9.33 13.52 21.87
N VAL A 118 10.55 13.85 22.26
CA VAL A 118 11.17 13.36 23.50
C VAL A 118 10.38 13.85 24.72
N ASP A 119 9.96 15.10 24.73
CA ASP A 119 9.21 15.71 25.83
C ASP A 119 7.83 15.05 26.04
N VAL A 120 7.10 14.76 24.96
CA VAL A 120 5.79 14.09 25.08
C VAL A 120 5.93 12.64 25.53
N ILE A 121 7.02 11.96 25.17
CA ILE A 121 7.29 10.60 25.61
C ILE A 121 7.70 10.58 27.09
N THR A 122 8.68 11.40 27.48
CA THR A 122 9.19 11.46 28.85
C THR A 122 8.16 11.97 29.86
N SER A 123 7.25 12.88 29.44
CA SER A 123 6.10 13.29 30.26
C SER A 123 5.00 12.23 30.39
N GLY A 124 5.11 11.11 29.69
CA GLY A 124 4.15 10.00 29.73
C GLY A 124 2.85 10.24 28.96
N LYS A 125 2.76 11.34 28.19
CA LYS A 125 1.59 11.61 27.33
C LYS A 125 1.51 10.62 26.16
N ILE A 126 2.67 10.29 25.58
CA ILE A 126 2.82 9.17 24.65
C ILE A 126 3.67 8.11 25.35
N LYS A 127 3.21 6.86 25.37
CA LYS A 127 3.90 5.79 26.12
C LYS A 127 5.08 5.18 25.37
N GLY A 128 5.19 5.47 24.09
CA GLY A 128 6.25 4.98 23.22
C GLY A 128 5.82 4.95 21.76
N ILE A 129 6.70 4.39 20.94
CA ILE A 129 6.54 4.27 19.49
C ILE A 129 6.66 2.80 19.10
N VAL A 130 5.77 2.33 18.23
CA VAL A 130 5.82 1.00 17.62
C VAL A 130 5.91 1.14 16.11
N ALA A 131 6.90 0.47 15.51
CA ALA A 131 7.00 0.32 14.07
C ALA A 131 6.30 -0.97 13.61
N LEU A 132 5.29 -0.82 12.77
CA LEU A 132 4.60 -1.92 12.10
C LEU A 132 5.16 -2.08 10.68
N ALA A 133 6.01 -3.08 10.51
CA ALA A 133 6.54 -3.51 9.22
C ALA A 133 6.15 -4.98 9.00
N ASN A 134 5.17 -5.22 8.15
CA ASN A 134 4.69 -6.59 7.90
C ASN A 134 4.15 -6.79 6.47
N CYS A 135 4.20 -8.05 6.04
CA CYS A 135 3.42 -8.56 4.91
C CYS A 135 2.01 -8.98 5.36
N SER A 136 1.17 -9.37 4.39
CA SER A 136 -0.16 -9.91 4.67
C SER A 136 -0.19 -11.42 4.52
N THR A 137 -0.99 -12.11 5.34
CA THR A 137 -1.20 -13.55 5.29
C THR A 137 -2.63 -13.89 5.72
N LEU A 138 -3.23 -14.91 5.10
CA LEU A 138 -4.52 -15.47 5.51
C LEU A 138 -4.39 -16.62 6.51
N ARG A 139 -3.17 -17.06 6.83
CA ARG A 139 -2.92 -18.21 7.71
C ARG A 139 -3.43 -17.98 9.14
N ASN A 140 -3.29 -16.75 9.63
CA ASN A 140 -3.50 -16.39 11.04
C ASN A 140 -4.80 -15.61 11.26
N GLY A 141 -5.75 -15.69 10.32
CA GLY A 141 -7.04 -15.02 10.40
C GLY A 141 -7.43 -14.30 9.11
N PRO A 142 -8.57 -13.58 9.12
CA PRO A 142 -9.03 -12.80 7.98
C PRO A 142 -8.02 -11.72 7.56
N GLN A 143 -8.10 -11.32 6.29
CA GLN A 143 -7.22 -10.30 5.72
C GLN A 143 -7.15 -9.05 6.59
N ASP A 144 -5.91 -8.66 6.94
CA ASP A 144 -5.54 -7.48 7.73
C ASP A 144 -6.14 -7.37 9.14
N TRP A 145 -6.94 -8.35 9.57
CA TRP A 145 -7.65 -8.32 10.85
C TRP A 145 -6.69 -8.14 12.04
N ASN A 146 -5.58 -8.90 12.07
CA ASN A 146 -4.59 -8.78 13.14
C ASN A 146 -3.93 -7.40 13.15
N THR A 147 -3.45 -6.93 11.99
CA THR A 147 -2.78 -5.63 11.84
C THR A 147 -3.69 -4.47 12.24
N VAL A 148 -4.96 -4.51 11.84
CA VAL A 148 -5.93 -3.47 12.19
C VAL A 148 -6.25 -3.48 13.68
N ASN A 149 -6.51 -4.64 14.27
CA ASN A 149 -6.91 -4.71 15.68
C ASN A 149 -5.76 -4.42 16.63
N ILE A 150 -4.55 -4.92 16.35
CA ILE A 150 -3.38 -4.58 17.18
C ILE A 150 -3.11 -3.07 17.14
N THR A 151 -3.21 -2.45 15.97
CA THR A 151 -3.03 -0.99 15.83
C THR A 151 -4.03 -0.22 16.66
N LYS A 152 -5.33 -0.60 16.60
CA LYS A 152 -6.38 0.01 17.43
C LYS A 152 -6.08 -0.12 18.93
N GLU A 153 -5.62 -1.28 19.38
CA GLU A 153 -5.27 -1.49 20.78
C GLU A 153 -4.06 -0.65 21.22
N LEU A 154 -3.05 -0.47 20.35
CA LEU A 154 -1.87 0.35 20.61
C LEU A 154 -2.23 1.84 20.71
N ILE A 155 -2.90 2.40 19.70
CA ILE A 155 -3.23 3.82 19.67
C ILE A 155 -4.25 4.20 20.76
N LYS A 156 -5.14 3.28 21.15
CA LYS A 156 -6.03 3.47 22.31
C LYS A 156 -5.27 3.61 23.63
N ARG A 157 -4.05 3.06 23.71
CA ARG A 157 -3.20 3.07 24.92
C ARG A 157 -2.14 4.17 24.90
N ASP A 158 -2.29 5.16 24.02
CA ASP A 158 -1.36 6.25 23.82
C ASP A 158 0.02 5.80 23.29
N ILE A 159 0.05 4.74 22.49
CA ILE A 159 1.27 4.27 21.81
C ILE A 159 1.23 4.72 20.36
N LEU A 160 2.21 5.54 19.98
CA LEU A 160 2.38 6.04 18.64
C LEU A 160 2.72 4.89 17.68
N VAL A 161 2.03 4.78 16.54
CA VAL A 161 2.28 3.75 15.52
C VAL A 161 2.81 4.39 14.25
N VAL A 162 3.96 3.89 13.77
CA VAL A 162 4.49 4.15 12.42
C VAL A 162 4.38 2.87 11.60
N ALA A 163 3.95 2.96 10.34
CA ALA A 163 3.70 1.76 9.53
C ALA A 163 4.34 1.84 8.14
N GLY A 164 4.77 0.68 7.65
CA GLY A 164 5.32 0.50 6.31
C GLY A 164 4.84 -0.79 5.65
N GLY A 165 5.03 -0.88 4.33
CA GLY A 165 4.71 -2.08 3.55
C GLY A 165 3.22 -2.43 3.50
N CYS A 166 2.93 -3.72 3.36
CA CYS A 166 1.56 -4.24 3.22
C CYS A 166 0.70 -3.97 4.46
N GLY A 167 1.29 -3.99 5.65
CA GLY A 167 0.63 -3.62 6.88
C GLY A 167 0.04 -2.22 6.83
N ASN A 168 0.80 -1.24 6.34
CA ASN A 168 0.32 0.13 6.17
C ASN A 168 -0.86 0.22 5.18
N HIS A 169 -0.80 -0.48 4.03
CA HIS A 169 -1.97 -0.52 3.13
C HIS A 169 -3.22 -1.12 3.80
N GLY A 170 -3.05 -2.12 4.67
CA GLY A 170 -4.16 -2.66 5.47
C GLY A 170 -4.77 -1.59 6.41
N LEU A 171 -3.94 -0.75 7.02
CA LEU A 171 -4.39 0.38 7.86
C LEU A 171 -5.07 1.48 7.04
N GLU A 172 -4.55 1.79 5.85
CA GLU A 172 -5.15 2.76 4.92
C GLU A 172 -6.57 2.31 4.53
N VAL A 173 -6.73 1.06 4.09
CA VAL A 173 -8.03 0.46 3.73
C VAL A 173 -8.98 0.42 4.94
N ALA A 174 -8.48 0.14 6.14
CA ALA A 174 -9.28 0.15 7.36
C ALA A 174 -9.67 1.56 7.85
N GLY A 175 -9.19 2.61 7.18
CA GLY A 175 -9.46 3.99 7.56
C GLY A 175 -8.78 4.40 8.87
N LEU A 176 -7.58 3.86 9.15
CA LEU A 176 -6.75 4.26 10.28
C LEU A 176 -5.71 5.33 9.92
N CYS A 177 -5.49 5.56 8.62
CA CYS A 177 -4.59 6.60 8.11
C CYS A 177 -5.35 7.90 7.76
N ASN A 178 -6.34 8.30 8.55
CA ASN A 178 -7.10 9.54 8.35
C ASN A 178 -7.26 10.31 9.67
N LEU A 179 -7.65 11.59 9.58
CA LEU A 179 -7.81 12.43 10.78
C LEU A 179 -8.98 11.97 11.65
N ASP A 180 -10.04 11.41 11.06
CA ASP A 180 -11.21 10.91 11.78
C ASP A 180 -10.85 9.72 12.71
N ALA A 181 -9.78 8.98 12.39
CA ALA A 181 -9.27 7.87 13.18
C ALA A 181 -8.72 8.32 14.53
N ILE A 182 -8.21 9.56 14.62
CA ILE A 182 -7.63 10.12 15.85
C ILE A 182 -8.72 10.19 16.92
N GLU A 183 -9.81 10.89 16.64
CA GLU A 183 -10.92 11.02 17.57
C GLU A 183 -11.58 9.68 17.90
N LYS A 184 -11.67 8.81 16.90
CA LYS A 184 -12.39 7.53 17.04
C LYS A 184 -11.61 6.47 17.82
N TYR A 185 -10.28 6.41 17.68
CA TYR A 185 -9.50 5.28 18.18
C TYR A 185 -8.34 5.66 19.10
N ALA A 186 -7.77 6.87 18.97
CA ALA A 186 -6.61 7.25 19.78
C ALA A 186 -7.02 7.52 21.25
N GLY A 187 -6.12 7.19 22.18
CA GLY A 187 -6.23 7.59 23.58
C GLY A 187 -6.07 9.10 23.76
N GLU A 188 -6.41 9.60 24.95
CA GLU A 188 -6.41 11.05 25.24
C GLU A 188 -5.03 11.71 25.07
N GLY A 189 -3.97 10.96 25.38
CA GLY A 189 -2.59 11.40 25.22
C GLY A 189 -2.26 11.60 23.76
N LEU A 190 -2.60 10.63 22.89
CA LEU A 190 -2.36 10.73 21.45
C LEU A 190 -3.30 11.69 20.72
N ARG A 191 -4.57 11.85 21.12
CA ARG A 191 -5.52 12.74 20.41
C ARG A 191 -5.03 14.17 20.26
N LYS A 192 -4.23 14.64 21.22
CA LYS A 192 -3.65 16.00 21.22
C LYS A 192 -2.50 16.17 20.22
N TYR A 193 -2.03 15.07 19.61
CA TYR A 193 -0.89 15.03 18.70
C TYR A 193 -1.29 14.26 17.43
N VAL A 194 -1.44 14.95 16.31
CA VAL A 194 -1.92 14.36 15.04
C VAL A 194 -0.97 13.28 14.56
N ILE A 195 -1.40 12.02 14.49
CA ILE A 195 -0.53 10.94 14.02
C ILE A 195 -1.27 9.91 13.14
N CYS A 196 -0.82 9.81 11.89
CA CYS A 196 -0.56 8.49 11.28
C CYS A 196 0.61 8.64 10.30
N PHE A 197 1.70 7.90 10.46
CA PHE A 197 2.91 8.05 9.65
C PHE A 197 3.07 6.89 8.66
N LYS A 198 2.96 7.18 7.36
CA LYS A 198 3.40 6.28 6.27
C LYS A 198 4.90 6.44 6.05
N TYR A 199 5.66 5.43 6.45
CA TYR A 199 7.08 5.31 6.12
C TYR A 199 7.24 4.68 4.73
N LEU A 200 7.92 5.38 3.82
CA LEU A 200 8.51 4.75 2.64
C LEU A 200 9.92 4.31 3.05
N LEU A 201 10.12 2.99 3.13
CA LEU A 201 11.47 2.42 3.14
C LEU A 201 12.02 2.65 1.73
N TYR A 202 13.02 3.53 1.62
CA TYR A 202 13.91 3.58 0.47
C TYR A 202 14.97 2.48 0.61
#